data_AF-A0AAP9ZDJ5-F1
#
_entry.id   AF-A0AAP9ZDJ5-F1
#
_cell.length_a   1.000
_cell.length_b   1.000
_cell.length_c   1.000
_cell.angle_alpha   90.00
_cell.angle_beta   90.00
_cell.angle_gamma   90.00
#
_symmetry.space_group_name_H-M   'P 1'
#
loop_
_entity.id
_entity.type
_entity.pdbx_description
1 polymer ?
#
loop_
_entity_poly.entity_id
_entity_poly.type
_entity_poly.pdbx_seq_one_letter_code
_entity_poly.pdbx_strand_id
1 'polypeptide(L)'
;MDLSTLTPFVSSYALPQPKVSDPQAERMPSEEQKARASETTPASEETDSSASRETTGPTRPDGTPLAPEEVQLLEQLKQTDREVRQHEMAHQTVGGPYTGGASYEYEVGPDGKRYAVAGEVPIDYGPVPGNPTATIDKMQTVIAAALAPAEPSSKDIQVAAQARQYLLEAKLEAAREQSEMNAARSAGEATTDTEEVTTTADEQAA
;
A
#
# COMPACT_ATOMS: atom_id res chain seq x y z
N MET A 1 11.02 58.51 8.18
CA MET A 1 10.00 58.80 7.17
C MET A 1 10.06 57.65 6.20
N ASP A 2 9.10 56.73 6.26
CA ASP A 2 9.04 55.62 5.32
C ASP A 2 7.58 55.24 5.07
N LEU A 3 7.35 54.74 3.86
CA LEU A 3 6.22 55.04 2.98
C LEU A 3 4.99 54.14 3.13
N SER A 4 3.86 54.76 2.79
CA SER A 4 2.57 54.23 2.34
C SER A 4 2.51 52.83 1.73
N THR A 5 1.44 52.13 2.13
CA THR A 5 0.50 51.30 1.34
C THR A 5 1.05 50.20 0.43
N LEU A 6 0.67 48.94 0.68
CA LEU A 6 0.27 48.00 -0.39
C LEU A 6 -0.48 46.77 0.17
N THR A 7 -1.77 46.67 -0.15
CA THR A 7 -2.50 45.39 -0.23
C THR A 7 -2.07 44.62 -1.47
N PRO A 8 -1.98 43.28 -1.40
CA PRO A 8 -2.72 42.47 -2.38
C PRO A 8 -3.37 41.23 -1.72
N PHE A 9 -4.66 40.98 -2.00
CA PHE A 9 -5.18 40.14 -3.11
C PHE A 9 -5.28 38.66 -2.71
N VAL A 10 -6.48 38.26 -2.30
CA VAL A 10 -6.85 36.86 -2.07
C VAL A 10 -7.14 36.23 -3.43
N SER A 11 -6.29 35.30 -3.86
CA SER A 11 -6.45 34.54 -5.10
C SER A 11 -7.25 33.27 -4.83
N SER A 12 -8.55 33.29 -5.12
CA SER A 12 -9.43 32.12 -5.08
C SER A 12 -9.30 31.33 -6.39
N TYR A 13 -8.66 30.16 -6.35
CA TYR A 13 -8.72 29.22 -7.48
C TYR A 13 -10.05 28.45 -7.44
N ALA A 14 -10.95 28.79 -8.36
CA ALA A 14 -12.16 28.04 -8.66
C ALA A 14 -11.87 27.04 -9.79
N LEU A 15 -12.07 25.75 -9.54
CA LEU A 15 -12.00 24.69 -10.56
C LEU A 15 -13.33 24.62 -11.34
N PRO A 16 -13.30 24.50 -12.69
CA PRO A 16 -14.50 24.32 -13.50
C PRO A 16 -14.97 22.85 -13.51
N GLN A 17 -16.27 22.63 -13.29
CA GLN A 17 -16.93 21.34 -13.47
C GLN A 17 -17.39 21.17 -14.93
N PRO A 18 -17.18 20.01 -15.58
CA PRO A 18 -17.76 19.74 -16.89
C PRO A 18 -19.24 19.33 -16.77
N LYS A 19 -20.10 20.06 -17.49
CA LYS A 19 -21.49 19.68 -17.74
C LYS A 19 -21.54 18.72 -18.92
N VAL A 20 -22.12 17.54 -18.71
CA VAL A 20 -22.59 16.66 -19.79
C VAL A 20 -24.11 16.67 -19.81
N SER A 21 -24.64 17.05 -20.97
CA SER A 21 -26.06 17.10 -21.29
C SER A 21 -26.43 15.84 -22.06
N ASP A 22 -27.47 15.14 -21.61
CA ASP A 22 -28.24 14.12 -22.33
C ASP A 22 -29.09 14.80 -23.44
N PRO A 23 -29.51 14.15 -24.55
CA PRO A 23 -30.71 13.29 -24.50
C PRO A 23 -30.87 12.19 -25.60
N GLN A 24 -31.95 11.39 -25.39
CA GLN A 24 -32.75 10.52 -26.31
C GLN A 24 -32.43 9.02 -26.29
N ALA A 25 -33.26 8.12 -25.73
CA ALA A 25 -34.68 7.79 -25.97
C ALA A 25 -34.96 7.03 -27.29
N GLU A 26 -35.00 5.69 -27.24
CA GLU A 26 -35.89 4.78 -28.01
C GLU A 26 -35.97 3.44 -27.24
N ARG A 27 -37.12 3.06 -26.63
CA ARG A 27 -38.28 2.31 -27.15
C ARG A 27 -38.06 0.78 -27.22
N MET A 28 -38.76 0.05 -26.33
CA MET A 28 -38.86 -1.43 -26.30
C MET A 28 -39.72 -1.99 -27.46
N PRO A 29 -39.74 -3.33 -27.69
CA PRO A 29 -40.81 -4.13 -27.04
C PRO A 29 -40.49 -5.62 -26.68
N SER A 30 -41.18 -6.08 -25.61
CA SER A 30 -41.86 -7.37 -25.31
C SER A 30 -41.37 -8.76 -25.76
N GLU A 31 -41.33 -9.70 -24.78
CA GLU A 31 -41.94 -11.07 -24.71
C GLU A 31 -41.56 -11.67 -23.32
N GLU A 32 -42.42 -11.86 -22.29
CA GLU A 32 -43.50 -12.86 -22.07
C GLU A 32 -42.95 -14.32 -22.16
N GLN A 33 -43.04 -15.27 -21.22
CA GLN A 33 -43.87 -15.57 -20.03
C GLN A 33 -43.27 -16.84 -19.35
N LYS A 34 -43.48 -17.05 -18.03
CA LYS A 34 -44.21 -18.23 -17.47
C LYS A 34 -43.96 -18.43 -15.97
N ALA A 35 -45.04 -18.22 -15.22
CA ALA A 35 -45.21 -18.47 -13.80
C ALA A 35 -45.35 -19.97 -13.47
N ARG A 36 -45.03 -20.34 -12.22
CA ARG A 36 -45.92 -21.18 -11.39
C ARG A 36 -45.62 -21.01 -9.90
N ALA A 37 -46.63 -20.51 -9.18
CA ALA A 37 -46.73 -20.47 -7.73
C ALA A 37 -47.18 -21.82 -7.16
N SER A 38 -46.84 -22.11 -5.90
CA SER A 38 -47.79 -22.68 -4.94
C SER A 38 -47.35 -22.37 -3.51
N GLU A 39 -48.28 -21.75 -2.81
CA GLU A 39 -48.35 -21.28 -1.43
C GLU A 39 -48.56 -22.42 -0.43
N THR A 40 -48.08 -22.29 0.82
CA THR A 40 -48.74 -22.79 2.06
C THR A 40 -48.04 -22.18 3.29
N THR A 41 -48.79 -21.41 4.08
CA THR A 41 -48.58 -21.09 5.52
C THR A 41 -49.66 -21.86 6.31
N PRO A 42 -49.50 -22.20 7.61
CA PRO A 42 -49.70 -21.29 8.76
C PRO A 42 -48.65 -21.50 9.89
N ALA A 43 -48.20 -20.51 10.68
CA ALA A 43 -48.83 -19.74 11.79
C ALA A 43 -49.06 -20.53 13.11
N SER A 44 -48.25 -20.21 14.13
CA SER A 44 -48.50 -20.20 15.60
C SER A 44 -47.15 -20.16 16.33
N GLU A 45 -46.88 -19.45 17.41
CA GLU A 45 -47.45 -18.31 18.14
C GLU A 45 -46.48 -18.12 19.35
N GLU A 46 -46.44 -16.92 19.92
CA GLU A 46 -46.03 -16.63 21.31
C GLU A 46 -44.55 -16.69 21.77
N THR A 47 -44.08 -15.47 22.10
CA THR A 47 -43.40 -15.08 23.34
C THR A 47 -41.97 -15.56 23.62
N ASP A 48 -41.01 -14.62 23.52
CA ASP A 48 -40.43 -14.01 24.71
C ASP A 48 -39.93 -12.59 24.39
N SER A 49 -40.73 -11.59 24.76
CA SER A 49 -40.25 -10.24 24.98
C SER A 49 -39.59 -10.20 26.35
N SER A 50 -38.32 -10.59 26.42
CA SER A 50 -37.49 -10.27 27.56
C SER A 50 -36.90 -8.90 27.32
N ALA A 51 -37.49 -7.91 27.99
CA ALA A 51 -37.10 -6.52 28.05
C ALA A 51 -35.60 -6.28 27.85
N SER A 52 -35.26 -5.70 26.69
CA SER A 52 -34.05 -4.93 26.50
C SER A 52 -34.05 -3.80 27.52
N ARG A 53 -33.44 -4.03 28.68
CA ARG A 53 -32.80 -2.94 29.41
C ARG A 53 -31.59 -2.59 28.58
N GLU A 54 -31.71 -1.54 27.77
CA GLU A 54 -30.57 -0.88 27.14
C GLU A 54 -29.58 -0.45 28.21
N THR A 55 -28.65 -1.34 28.54
CA THR A 55 -27.37 -0.97 29.08
C THR A 55 -26.57 -0.45 27.89
N THR A 56 -26.59 0.86 27.64
CA THR A 56 -25.83 1.50 26.54
C THR A 56 -24.30 1.45 26.72
N GLY A 57 -23.81 0.77 27.75
CA GLY A 57 -22.39 0.58 28.04
C GLY A 57 -21.87 -0.78 27.56
N PRO A 58 -20.55 -0.93 27.40
CA PRO A 58 -19.96 -2.21 27.02
C PRO A 58 -20.19 -3.26 28.12
N THR A 59 -20.41 -4.50 27.71
CA THR A 59 -20.76 -5.62 28.58
C THR A 59 -19.73 -6.73 28.49
N ARG A 60 -19.61 -7.51 29.55
CA ARG A 60 -18.90 -8.79 29.54
C ARG A 60 -19.63 -9.81 28.65
N PRO A 61 -19.00 -10.97 28.35
CA PRO A 61 -19.65 -12.05 27.60
C PRO A 61 -20.93 -12.60 28.24
N ASP A 62 -21.09 -12.47 29.56
CA ASP A 62 -22.28 -12.90 30.31
C ASP A 62 -23.40 -11.83 30.34
N GLY A 63 -23.23 -10.72 29.62
CA GLY A 63 -24.19 -9.61 29.54
C GLY A 63 -24.14 -8.65 30.74
N THR A 64 -23.24 -8.86 31.71
CA THR A 64 -23.09 -7.91 32.82
C THR A 64 -22.39 -6.63 32.37
N PRO A 65 -22.81 -5.44 32.83
CA PRO A 65 -22.10 -4.20 32.56
C PRO A 65 -20.67 -4.23 33.10
N LEU A 66 -19.74 -3.66 32.34
CA LEU A 66 -18.34 -3.49 32.76
C LEU A 66 -18.22 -2.40 33.83
N ALA A 67 -17.31 -2.59 34.78
CA ALA A 67 -16.94 -1.57 35.76
C ALA A 67 -16.18 -0.43 35.07
N PRO A 68 -16.21 0.82 35.61
CA PRO A 68 -15.55 1.97 34.99
C PRO A 68 -14.07 1.76 34.66
N GLU A 69 -13.35 0.99 35.47
CA GLU A 69 -11.95 0.64 35.28
C GLU A 69 -11.76 -0.33 34.09
N GLU A 70 -12.65 -1.32 33.97
CA GLU A 70 -12.63 -2.27 32.84
C GLU A 70 -13.02 -1.58 31.53
N VAL A 71 -13.91 -0.57 31.57
CA VAL A 71 -14.23 0.25 30.39
C VAL A 71 -13.00 1.02 29.92
N GLN A 72 -12.22 1.61 30.83
CA GLN A 72 -10.97 2.30 30.46
C GLN A 72 -9.96 1.35 29.83
N LEU A 73 -9.77 0.16 30.42
CA LEU A 73 -8.91 -0.88 29.84
C LEU A 73 -9.38 -1.28 28.44
N LEU A 74 -10.69 -1.49 28.26
CA LEU A 74 -11.27 -1.85 26.97
C LEU A 74 -11.01 -0.77 25.91
N GLU A 75 -11.16 0.51 26.26
CA GLU A 75 -10.87 1.61 25.33
C GLU A 75 -9.37 1.72 24.99
N GLN A 76 -8.49 1.46 25.96
CA GLN A 76 -7.05 1.39 25.70
C GLN A 76 -6.70 0.26 24.73
N LEU A 77 -7.21 -0.96 24.96
CA LEU A 77 -6.99 -2.10 24.08
C LEU A 77 -7.52 -1.85 22.65
N LYS A 78 -8.68 -1.21 22.53
CA LYS A 78 -9.22 -0.80 21.22
C LYS A 78 -8.34 0.24 20.52
N GLN A 79 -7.76 1.18 21.26
CA GLN A 79 -6.84 2.17 20.69
C GLN A 79 -5.57 1.49 20.19
N THR A 80 -4.93 0.67 21.03
CA THR A 80 -3.73 -0.08 20.66
C THR A 80 -3.97 -1.00 19.45
N ASP A 81 -5.11 -1.71 19.40
CA ASP A 81 -5.46 -2.57 18.25
C ASP A 81 -5.48 -1.80 16.93
N ARG A 82 -6.09 -0.61 16.93
CA ARG A 82 -6.14 0.25 15.74
C ARG A 82 -4.75 0.72 15.34
N GLU A 83 -3.95 1.16 16.30
CA GLU A 83 -2.59 1.65 16.07
C GLU A 83 -1.70 0.56 15.50
N VAL A 84 -1.70 -0.63 16.12
CA VAL A 84 -0.94 -1.79 15.64
C VAL A 84 -1.35 -2.17 14.23
N ARG A 85 -2.66 -2.25 13.95
CA ARG A 85 -3.13 -2.58 12.59
C ARG A 85 -2.76 -1.53 11.57
N GLN A 86 -2.84 -0.26 11.93
CA GLN A 86 -2.42 0.83 11.05
C GLN A 86 -0.91 0.77 10.79
N HIS A 87 -0.12 0.46 11.81
CA HIS A 87 1.33 0.29 11.71
C HIS A 87 1.67 -0.83 10.71
N GLU A 88 1.10 -2.03 10.90
CA GLU A 88 1.35 -3.16 10.01
C GLU A 88 0.83 -2.91 8.59
N MET A 89 -0.35 -2.30 8.46
CA MET A 89 -0.92 -1.96 7.17
C MET A 89 -0.03 -0.98 6.39
N ALA A 90 0.63 -0.04 7.07
CA ALA A 90 1.54 0.91 6.43
C ALA A 90 2.74 0.19 5.80
N HIS A 91 3.34 -0.76 6.53
CA HIS A 91 4.42 -1.60 5.98
C HIS A 91 3.98 -2.34 4.72
N GLN A 92 2.83 -3.04 4.77
CA GLN A 92 2.34 -3.83 3.63
C GLN A 92 1.99 -2.98 2.42
N THR A 93 1.34 -1.85 2.64
CA THR A 93 0.86 -0.98 1.56
C THR A 93 2.04 -0.42 0.76
N VAL A 94 3.11 -0.02 1.45
CA VAL A 94 4.30 0.56 0.79
C VAL A 94 5.23 -0.53 0.26
N GLY A 95 5.39 -1.64 0.99
CA GLY A 95 6.32 -2.71 0.61
C GLY A 95 5.82 -3.63 -0.50
N GLY A 96 4.50 -3.73 -0.69
CA GLY A 96 3.89 -4.47 -1.78
C GLY A 96 4.45 -5.89 -1.93
N PRO A 97 5.10 -6.23 -3.05
CA PRO A 97 5.62 -7.58 -3.29
C PRO A 97 6.82 -7.96 -2.40
N TYR A 98 7.47 -7.00 -1.73
CA TYR A 98 8.63 -7.26 -0.87
C TYR A 98 8.26 -7.40 0.62
N THR A 99 6.97 -7.44 0.92
CA THR A 99 6.43 -7.68 2.27
C THR A 99 5.62 -8.96 2.32
N GLY A 100 5.70 -9.67 3.44
CA GLY A 100 4.79 -10.78 3.74
C GLY A 100 3.49 -10.34 4.42
N GLY A 101 2.72 -11.32 4.88
CA GLY A 101 1.51 -11.09 5.67
C GLY A 101 1.83 -10.56 7.08
N ALA A 102 0.99 -9.67 7.59
CA ALA A 102 1.06 -9.19 8.96
C ALA A 102 0.75 -10.32 9.94
N SER A 103 1.55 -10.42 10.98
CA SER A 103 1.32 -11.27 12.15
C SER A 103 0.97 -10.39 13.34
N TYR A 104 0.16 -10.91 14.26
CA TYR A 104 -0.32 -10.15 15.41
C TYR A 104 -0.28 -10.98 16.68
N GLU A 105 0.10 -10.34 17.78
CA GLU A 105 -0.08 -10.84 19.14
C GLU A 105 -1.32 -10.21 19.76
N TYR A 106 -2.08 -10.99 20.52
CA TYR A 106 -3.40 -10.60 20.99
C TYR A 106 -3.52 -10.67 22.51
N GLU A 107 -4.27 -9.73 23.06
CA GLU A 107 -4.76 -9.76 24.43
C GLU A 107 -6.30 -9.88 24.43
N VAL A 108 -6.84 -10.57 25.43
CA VAL A 108 -8.29 -10.71 25.61
C VAL A 108 -8.79 -9.60 26.51
N GLY A 109 -9.67 -8.75 25.98
CA GLY A 109 -10.31 -7.67 26.73
C GLY A 109 -11.37 -8.18 27.70
N PRO A 110 -11.86 -7.32 28.61
CA PRO A 110 -12.87 -7.70 29.60
C PRO A 110 -14.25 -7.95 28.98
N ASP A 111 -14.46 -7.55 27.71
CA ASP A 111 -15.61 -7.92 26.89
C ASP A 111 -15.46 -9.30 26.22
N GLY A 112 -14.35 -10.01 26.47
CA GLY A 112 -14.03 -11.33 25.92
C GLY A 112 -13.50 -11.32 24.48
N LYS A 113 -13.29 -10.14 23.87
CA LYS A 113 -12.77 -10.04 22.50
C LYS A 113 -11.25 -9.97 22.49
N ARG A 114 -10.65 -10.33 21.37
CA ARG A 114 -9.20 -10.25 21.15
C ARG A 114 -8.83 -8.93 20.49
N TYR A 115 -7.81 -8.27 21.04
CA TYR A 115 -7.25 -7.01 20.56
C TYR A 115 -5.76 -7.21 20.27
N ALA A 116 -5.28 -6.74 19.11
CA ALA A 116 -3.87 -6.79 18.78
C ALA A 116 -3.08 -5.79 19.63
N VAL A 117 -2.08 -6.28 20.33
CA VAL A 117 -1.21 -5.47 21.20
C VAL A 117 0.21 -5.35 20.65
N ALA A 118 0.58 -6.25 19.74
CA ALA A 118 1.78 -6.17 18.93
C ALA A 118 1.52 -6.75 17.54
N GLY A 119 2.34 -6.35 16.58
CA GLY A 119 2.30 -6.87 15.21
C GLY A 119 3.68 -6.82 14.57
N GLU A 120 3.84 -7.57 13.49
CA GLU A 120 4.98 -7.40 12.59
C GLU A 120 4.66 -7.80 11.16
N VAL A 121 5.31 -7.14 10.22
CA VAL A 121 5.31 -7.49 8.79
C VAL A 121 6.73 -7.84 8.37
N PRO A 122 6.99 -9.08 7.92
CA PRO A 122 8.33 -9.44 7.43
C PRO A 122 8.60 -8.71 6.11
N ILE A 123 9.78 -8.09 6.00
CA ILE A 123 10.24 -7.38 4.81
C ILE A 123 11.43 -8.13 4.22
N ASP A 124 11.38 -8.44 2.92
CA ASP A 124 12.51 -9.04 2.19
C ASP A 124 13.47 -7.93 1.72
N TYR A 125 14.56 -7.77 2.46
CA TYR A 125 15.62 -6.81 2.18
C TYR A 125 16.86 -7.43 1.52
N GLY A 126 16.77 -8.66 1.00
CA GLY A 126 17.89 -9.29 0.28
C GLY A 126 18.12 -8.66 -1.11
N PRO A 127 19.36 -8.53 -1.58
CA PRO A 127 19.64 -8.06 -2.94
C PRO A 127 19.16 -9.06 -4.00
N VAL A 128 18.95 -8.59 -5.23
CA VAL A 128 18.62 -9.42 -6.39
C VAL A 128 19.93 -9.91 -7.04
N PRO A 129 20.24 -11.23 -7.00
CA PRO A 129 21.52 -11.73 -7.49
C PRO A 129 21.76 -11.42 -8.97
N GLY A 130 22.95 -10.89 -9.29
CA GLY A 130 23.37 -10.61 -10.66
C GLY A 130 22.56 -9.53 -11.38
N ASN A 131 21.77 -8.73 -10.64
CA ASN A 131 21.02 -7.62 -11.22
C ASN A 131 21.07 -6.40 -10.28
N PRO A 132 22.11 -5.55 -10.41
CA PRO A 132 22.26 -4.39 -9.53
C PRO A 132 21.13 -3.37 -9.74
N THR A 133 20.63 -3.19 -10.96
CA THR A 133 19.49 -2.30 -11.25
C THR A 133 18.23 -2.75 -10.53
N ALA A 134 17.87 -4.04 -10.61
CA ALA A 134 16.72 -4.57 -9.87
C ALA A 134 16.92 -4.50 -8.34
N THR A 135 18.15 -4.64 -7.87
CA THR A 135 18.48 -4.45 -6.45
C THR A 135 18.25 -2.99 -6.02
N ILE A 136 18.63 -2.02 -6.83
CA ILE A 136 18.40 -0.59 -6.55
C ILE A 136 16.89 -0.32 -6.35
N ASP A 137 16.06 -0.79 -7.28
CA ASP A 137 14.61 -0.56 -7.24
C ASP A 137 13.96 -1.27 -6.04
N LYS A 138 14.37 -2.53 -5.79
CA LYS A 138 13.91 -3.29 -4.63
C LYS A 138 14.29 -2.60 -3.32
N MET A 139 15.55 -2.20 -3.15
CA MET A 139 16.03 -1.58 -1.92
C MET A 139 15.38 -0.23 -1.65
N GLN A 140 15.08 0.56 -2.69
CA GLN A 140 14.31 1.80 -2.51
C GLN A 140 12.92 1.52 -1.93
N THR A 141 12.22 0.51 -2.46
CA THR A 141 10.90 0.10 -1.97
C THR A 141 10.97 -0.43 -0.55
N VAL A 142 11.97 -1.27 -0.24
CA VAL A 142 12.21 -1.82 1.11
C VAL A 142 12.49 -0.72 2.13
N ILE A 143 13.32 0.28 1.80
CA ILE A 143 13.60 1.42 2.68
C ILE A 143 12.32 2.20 2.95
N ALA A 144 11.53 2.46 1.90
CA ALA A 144 10.26 3.17 2.05
C ALA A 144 9.27 2.38 2.92
N ALA A 145 9.18 1.06 2.73
CA ALA A 145 8.30 0.18 3.48
C ALA A 145 8.67 0.11 4.96
N ALA A 146 9.95 -0.07 5.28
CA ALA A 146 10.44 -0.11 6.64
C ALA A 146 10.22 1.22 7.39
N LEU A 147 10.25 2.35 6.67
CA LEU A 147 10.03 3.67 7.25
C LEU A 147 8.59 4.19 7.04
N ALA A 148 7.66 3.34 6.59
CA ALA A 148 6.30 3.74 6.24
C ALA A 148 5.43 4.15 7.45
N PRO A 149 5.47 3.44 8.60
CA PRO A 149 4.72 3.87 9.77
C PRO A 149 5.20 5.24 10.26
N ALA A 150 4.29 6.01 10.87
CA ALA A 150 4.62 7.33 11.43
C ALA A 150 5.71 7.25 12.52
N GLU A 151 5.67 6.18 13.30
CA GLU A 151 6.67 5.84 14.33
C GLU A 151 7.23 4.46 14.04
N PRO A 152 8.28 4.33 13.20
CA PRO A 152 8.88 3.04 12.89
C PRO A 152 9.59 2.46 14.12
N SER A 153 9.57 1.13 14.26
CA SER A 153 10.26 0.45 15.35
C SER A 153 11.79 0.45 15.15
N SER A 154 12.52 0.10 16.21
CA SER A 154 13.98 -0.07 16.13
C SER A 154 14.39 -1.17 15.14
N LYS A 155 13.54 -2.19 14.94
CA LYS A 155 13.75 -3.27 13.96
C LYS A 155 13.61 -2.73 12.54
N ASP A 156 12.60 -1.92 12.28
CA ASP A 156 12.37 -1.37 10.94
C ASP A 156 13.48 -0.40 10.53
N ILE A 157 13.94 0.42 11.48
CA ILE A 157 15.10 1.30 11.26
C ILE A 157 16.35 0.49 10.90
N GLN A 158 16.57 -0.67 11.53
CA GLN A 158 17.69 -1.56 11.20
C GLN A 158 17.54 -2.16 9.80
N VAL A 159 16.34 -2.62 9.42
CA VAL A 159 16.06 -3.11 8.06
C VAL A 159 16.33 -2.02 7.02
N ALA A 160 15.86 -0.80 7.26
CA ALA A 160 16.12 0.34 6.38
C ALA A 160 17.62 0.67 6.28
N ALA A 161 18.37 0.57 7.38
CA ALA A 161 19.81 0.79 7.38
C ALA A 161 20.55 -0.28 6.56
N GLN A 162 20.19 -1.56 6.69
CA GLN A 162 20.75 -2.65 5.89
C GLN A 162 20.43 -2.48 4.40
N ALA A 163 19.17 -2.19 4.08
CA ALA A 163 18.75 -1.95 2.70
C ALA A 163 19.48 -0.76 2.04
N ARG A 164 19.81 0.28 2.82
CA ARG A 164 20.65 1.40 2.34
C ARG A 164 22.07 0.97 2.00
N GLN A 165 22.64 0.03 2.74
CA GLN A 165 23.97 -0.52 2.45
C GLN A 165 23.96 -1.27 1.11
N TYR A 166 23.00 -2.17 0.91
CA TYR A 166 22.84 -2.89 -0.36
C TYR A 166 22.51 -1.96 -1.53
N LEU A 167 21.72 -0.91 -1.29
CA LEU A 167 21.44 0.11 -2.30
C LEU A 167 22.72 0.81 -2.78
N LEU A 168 23.63 1.16 -1.86
CA LEU A 168 24.89 1.81 -2.22
C LEU A 168 25.80 0.87 -3.00
N GLU A 169 25.91 -0.38 -2.56
CA GLU A 169 26.70 -1.41 -3.24
C GLU A 169 26.18 -1.66 -4.66
N ALA A 170 24.86 -1.83 -4.82
CA ALA A 170 24.23 -2.03 -6.12
C ALA A 170 24.41 -0.82 -7.06
N LYS A 171 24.36 0.41 -6.53
CA LYS A 171 24.65 1.62 -7.32
C LYS A 171 26.09 1.65 -7.84
N LEU A 172 27.04 1.24 -7.01
CA LEU A 172 28.44 1.16 -7.40
C LEU A 172 28.64 0.09 -8.49
N GLU A 173 28.00 -1.07 -8.34
CA GLU A 173 28.10 -2.15 -9.32
C GLU A 173 27.45 -1.79 -10.66
N ALA A 174 26.23 -1.24 -10.65
CA ALA A 174 25.57 -0.78 -11.87
C ALA A 174 26.40 0.26 -12.64
N ALA A 175 27.10 1.16 -11.92
CA ALA A 175 27.99 2.14 -12.53
C ALA A 175 29.22 1.49 -13.20
N ARG A 176 29.78 0.45 -12.60
CA ARG A 176 30.89 -0.33 -13.19
C ARG A 176 30.43 -1.05 -14.44
N GLU A 177 29.34 -1.82 -14.36
CA GLU A 177 28.77 -2.55 -15.51
C GLU A 177 28.49 -1.60 -16.69
N GLN A 178 27.93 -0.42 -16.42
CA GLN A 178 27.70 0.58 -17.46
C GLN A 178 29.00 1.10 -18.10
N SER A 179 30.03 1.32 -17.29
CA SER A 179 31.33 1.79 -17.80
C SER A 179 32.03 0.74 -18.66
N GLU A 180 31.97 -0.53 -18.27
CA GLU A 180 32.53 -1.66 -19.01
C GLU A 180 31.78 -1.86 -20.34
N MET A 181 30.45 -1.76 -20.32
CA MET A 181 29.62 -1.85 -21.51
C MET A 181 29.90 -0.72 -22.50
N ASN A 182 30.07 0.50 -22.01
CA ASN A 182 30.42 1.66 -22.85
C ASN A 182 31.82 1.51 -23.48
N ALA A 183 32.79 0.99 -22.73
CA ALA A 183 34.13 0.72 -23.23
C ALA A 183 34.11 -0.38 -24.32
N ALA A 184 33.37 -1.46 -24.08
CA ALA A 184 33.21 -2.55 -25.05
C ALA A 184 32.52 -2.08 -26.34
N ARG A 185 31.48 -1.24 -26.23
CA ARG A 185 30.79 -0.66 -27.39
C ARG A 185 31.71 0.23 -28.22
N SER A 186 32.50 1.09 -27.56
CA SER A 186 33.45 1.98 -28.23
C SER A 186 34.55 1.20 -28.96
N ALA A 187 35.01 0.07 -28.39
CA ALA A 187 36.00 -0.80 -29.02
C ALA A 187 35.44 -1.53 -30.26
N GLY A 188 34.18 -1.98 -30.23
CA GLY A 188 33.53 -2.64 -31.38
C GLY A 188 33.23 -1.67 -32.53
N GLU A 189 32.92 -0.42 -32.24
CA GLU A 189 32.66 0.61 -33.26
C GLU A 189 33.95 0.95 -34.04
N ALA A 190 35.10 1.07 -33.34
CA ALA A 190 36.41 1.31 -33.96
C ALA A 190 36.88 0.17 -34.89
N THR A 191 36.48 -1.08 -34.62
CA THR A 191 36.81 -2.23 -35.48
C THR A 191 35.95 -2.30 -36.73
N THR A 192 34.71 -1.78 -36.68
CA THR A 192 33.76 -1.88 -37.81
C THR A 192 34.07 -0.84 -38.90
N ASP A 193 34.50 0.37 -38.52
CA ASP A 193 34.93 1.41 -39.47
C ASP A 193 36.23 1.06 -40.23
N THR A 194 37.03 0.12 -39.73
CA THR A 194 38.29 -0.27 -40.38
C THR A 194 38.10 -1.31 -41.48
N GLU A 195 37.03 -2.14 -41.41
CA GLU A 195 36.77 -3.18 -42.41
C GLU A 195 35.99 -2.67 -43.65
N GLU A 196 35.19 -1.61 -43.52
CA GLU A 196 34.42 -1.06 -44.67
C GLU A 196 35.28 -0.22 -45.64
N VAL A 197 36.42 0.33 -45.18
CA VAL A 197 37.34 1.13 -46.02
C VAL A 197 38.32 0.26 -46.84
N THR A 198 38.53 -1.00 -46.46
CA THR A 198 39.50 -1.87 -47.16
C THR A 198 38.88 -2.72 -48.28
N THR A 199 37.55 -2.88 -48.32
CA THR A 199 36.86 -3.67 -49.36
C THR A 199 36.46 -2.86 -50.60
N THR A 200 36.40 -1.53 -50.53
CA THR A 200 36.10 -0.66 -51.69
C THR A 200 37.34 -0.26 -52.51
N ALA A 201 38.56 -0.62 -52.09
CA ALA A 201 39.79 -0.28 -52.78
C ALA A 201 40.28 -1.33 -53.81
N ASP A 202 39.70 -2.54 -53.83
CA ASP A 202 40.16 -3.66 -54.69
C ASP A 202 39.21 -3.95 -55.89
N GLU A 203 38.12 -3.19 -56.05
CA GLU A 203 37.18 -3.32 -57.19
C GLU A 203 37.22 -2.10 -58.13
N GLN A 204 38.40 -1.57 -58.43
CA GLN A 204 38.61 -0.62 -59.54
C GLN A 204 39.86 -0.89 -60.39
N ALA A 205 40.44 -2.08 -60.28
CA ALA A 205 41.58 -2.50 -61.10
C ALA A 205 41.29 -3.82 -61.84
N ALA A 206 40.37 -3.78 -62.81
CA ALA A 206 40.21 -4.84 -63.81
C ALA A 206 39.87 -4.23 -65.18
#